data_AF-A0A482DBR4-F1
#
_entry.id   AF-A0A482DBR4-F1
#
_cell.length_a   1.000
_cell.length_b   1.000
_cell.length_c   1.000
_cell.angle_alpha   90.00
_cell.angle_beta   90.00
_cell.angle_gamma   90.00
#
_symmetry.space_group_name_H-M   'P 1'
#
loop_
_entity.id
_entity.type
_entity.pdbx_description
1 polymer ?
#
loop_
_entity_poly.entity_id
_entity_poly.type
_entity_poly.pdbx_seq_one_letter_code
_entity_poly.pdbx_strand_id
1 'polypeptide(L)'
;MQSAVSLGSFLVTLPAEFLHWWFIEATFGLLKFLRFLLAFFYQILGIREIFRTFFKPWKNEYREGLVGFSIFMGIFFKVLFLLFDFFFFGILVLLEFIILATWFLIPFSVFIGIYAAFFT
;
A
#
# COMPACT_ATOMS: atom_id res chain seq x y z
N MET A 1 40.80 -2.84 9.74
CA MET A 1 41.12 -1.47 10.18
C MET A 1 40.29 -0.51 9.35
N GLN A 2 39.19 0.03 9.89
CA GLN A 2 38.44 1.08 9.19
C GLN A 2 39.31 2.34 9.23
N SER A 3 39.81 2.77 8.07
CA SER A 3 40.48 4.05 7.93
C SER A 3 39.52 5.14 8.42
N ALA A 4 39.94 5.91 9.42
CA ALA A 4 39.19 7.06 9.89
C ALA A 4 38.91 7.98 8.69
N VAL A 5 37.67 7.96 8.20
CA VAL A 5 37.25 8.83 7.11
C VAL A 5 37.38 10.25 7.64
N SER A 6 38.23 11.04 7.00
CA SER A 6 38.36 12.45 7.38
C SER A 6 36.99 13.13 7.19
N LEU A 7 36.63 14.02 8.11
CA LEU A 7 35.33 14.71 8.08
C LEU A 7 35.12 15.42 6.73
N GLY A 8 36.20 15.95 6.13
CA GLY A 8 36.19 16.52 4.79
C GLY A 8 35.84 15.52 3.67
N SER A 9 36.43 14.31 3.67
CA SER A 9 36.08 13.28 2.69
C SER A 9 34.63 12.80 2.81
N PHE A 10 34.09 12.76 4.03
CA PHE A 10 32.70 12.37 4.26
C PHE A 10 31.70 13.39 3.72
N LEU A 11 31.98 14.69 3.88
CA LEU A 11 31.10 15.76 3.38
C LEU A 11 30.99 15.77 1.86
N VAL A 12 32.06 15.39 1.14
CA VAL A 12 32.06 15.31 -0.33
C VAL A 12 31.21 14.13 -0.83
N THR A 13 31.21 13.00 -0.13
CA THR A 13 30.44 11.81 -0.52
C THR A 13 28.97 11.89 -0.09
N LEU A 14 28.65 12.74 0.89
CA LEU A 14 27.33 12.84 1.51
C LEU A 14 26.17 13.04 0.51
N PRO A 15 26.27 13.89 -0.53
CA PRO A 15 25.19 14.01 -1.52
C PRO A 15 24.93 12.72 -2.29
N ALA A 16 25.98 11.98 -2.64
CA ALA A 16 25.85 10.71 -3.37
C ALA A 16 25.26 9.62 -2.48
N GLU A 17 25.73 9.52 -1.23
CA GLU A 17 25.18 8.61 -0.22
C GLU A 17 23.70 8.91 0.07
N PHE A 18 23.33 10.19 0.18
CA PHE A 18 21.94 10.61 0.35
C PHE A 18 21.06 10.16 -0.81
N LEU A 19 21.49 10.37 -2.05
CA LEU A 19 20.74 9.96 -3.24
C LEU A 19 20.62 8.43 -3.32
N HIS A 20 21.71 7.71 -3.07
CA HIS A 20 21.72 6.25 -3.05
C HIS A 20 20.74 5.72 -2.00
N TRP A 21 20.85 6.20 -0.77
CA TRP A 21 19.97 5.80 0.32
C TRP A 21 18.50 6.13 0.01
N TRP A 22 18.19 7.34 -0.46
CA TRP A 22 16.81 7.77 -0.69
C TRP A 22 16.13 6.98 -1.81
N PHE A 23 16.76 6.93 -2.99
CA PHE A 23 16.14 6.39 -4.20
C PHE A 23 16.26 4.88 -4.31
N ILE A 24 17.24 4.27 -3.64
CA ILE A 24 17.45 2.83 -3.68
C ILE A 24 16.99 2.21 -2.37
N GLU A 25 17.77 2.35 -1.30
CA GLU A 25 17.56 1.58 -0.06
C GLU A 25 16.21 1.87 0.60
N ALA A 26 15.93 3.14 0.85
CA ALA A 26 14.71 3.57 1.52
C ALA A 26 13.47 3.35 0.65
N THR A 27 13.59 3.55 -0.68
CA THR A 27 12.50 3.25 -1.63
C THR A 27 12.17 1.76 -1.67
N PHE A 28 13.17 0.87 -1.66
CA PHE A 28 12.93 -0.57 -1.54
C PHE A 28 12.26 -0.95 -0.22
N GLY A 29 12.69 -0.33 0.89
CA GLY A 29 12.05 -0.48 2.19
C GLY A 29 10.59 -0.06 2.18
N LEU A 30 10.30 1.09 1.57
CA LEU A 30 8.94 1.62 1.39
C LEU A 30 8.08 0.69 0.55
N LEU A 31 8.55 0.25 -0.61
CA LEU A 31 7.81 -0.69 -1.47
C LEU A 31 7.50 -2.01 -0.76
N LYS A 32 8.45 -2.53 0.03
CA LYS A 32 8.23 -3.74 0.83
C LYS A 32 7.15 -3.53 1.89
N PHE A 33 7.14 -2.38 2.54
CA PHE A 33 6.12 -2.01 3.52
C PHE A 33 4.74 -1.83 2.88
N LEU A 34 4.63 -1.10 1.76
CA LEU A 34 3.37 -0.92 1.04
C LEU A 34 2.80 -2.26 0.55
N ARG A 35 3.64 -3.14 0.00
CA ARG A 35 3.22 -4.49 -0.37
C ARG A 35 2.68 -5.29 0.82
N PHE A 36 3.32 -5.18 1.99
CA PHE A 36 2.84 -5.82 3.21
C PHE A 36 1.48 -5.26 3.63
N LEU A 37 1.31 -3.93 3.59
CA LEU A 37 0.05 -3.25 3.90
C LEU A 37 -1.08 -3.72 2.98
N LEU A 38 -0.85 -3.72 1.66
CA LEU A 38 -1.82 -4.17 0.68
C LEU A 38 -2.24 -5.64 0.90
N ALA A 39 -1.27 -6.52 1.17
CA ALA A 39 -1.54 -7.93 1.45
C ALA A 39 -2.36 -8.12 2.74
N PHE A 40 -2.05 -7.35 3.78
CA PHE A 40 -2.79 -7.37 5.04
C PHE A 40 -4.25 -6.95 4.85
N PHE A 41 -4.50 -5.86 4.12
CA PHE A 41 -5.86 -5.42 3.81
C PHE A 41 -6.61 -6.42 2.93
N TYR A 42 -5.96 -7.00 1.91
CA TYR A 42 -6.57 -8.05 1.09
C TYR A 42 -7.04 -9.25 1.95
N GLN A 43 -6.29 -9.60 2.99
CA GLN A 43 -6.66 -10.65 3.94
C GLN A 43 -7.82 -10.23 4.85
N ILE A 44 -7.80 -9.00 5.39
CA ILE A 44 -8.86 -8.48 6.28
C ILE A 44 -10.20 -8.34 5.56
N LEU A 45 -10.18 -7.85 4.32
CA LEU A 45 -11.39 -7.70 3.51
C LEU A 45 -12.00 -9.06 3.14
N GLY A 46 -11.30 -10.19 3.38
CA GLY A 46 -11.88 -11.52 3.21
C GLY A 46 -12.29 -11.85 1.77
N ILE A 47 -11.80 -11.07 0.79
CA ILE A 47 -12.19 -11.16 -0.63
C ILE A 47 -12.13 -12.60 -1.13
N ARG A 48 -11.06 -13.33 -0.78
CA ARG A 48 -10.88 -14.74 -1.14
C ARG A 48 -12.03 -15.63 -0.67
N GLU A 49 -12.51 -15.44 0.55
CA GLU A 49 -13.56 -16.27 1.15
C GLU A 49 -14.93 -15.93 0.58
N ILE A 50 -15.18 -14.66 0.24
CA ILE A 50 -16.42 -14.24 -0.43
C ILE A 50 -16.51 -14.89 -1.81
N PHE A 51 -15.42 -14.92 -2.59
CA PHE A 51 -15.40 -15.62 -3.89
C PHE A 51 -15.58 -17.14 -3.74
N ARG A 52 -14.94 -17.78 -2.74
CA ARG A 52 -15.07 -19.23 -2.49
C ARG A 52 -16.48 -19.64 -2.10
N THR A 53 -17.20 -18.76 -1.41
CA THR A 53 -18.53 -19.05 -0.90
C THR A 53 -19.62 -18.41 -1.74
N PHE A 54 -19.31 -17.73 -2.85
CA PHE A 54 -20.23 -16.83 -3.57
C PHE A 54 -21.62 -17.45 -3.83
N PHE A 55 -21.66 -18.65 -4.41
CA PHE A 55 -22.91 -19.37 -4.73
C PHE A 55 -23.46 -20.24 -3.61
N LYS A 56 -22.80 -20.31 -2.44
CA LYS A 56 -23.30 -21.07 -1.29
C LYS A 56 -24.35 -20.28 -0.52
N PRO A 57 -25.45 -20.90 -0.08
CA PRO A 57 -26.40 -20.24 0.82
C PRO A 57 -25.70 -19.88 2.13
N TRP A 58 -26.12 -18.77 2.74
CA TRP A 58 -25.53 -18.31 4.00
C TRP A 58 -25.87 -19.25 5.18
N LYS A 59 -27.07 -19.85 5.15
CA LYS A 59 -27.53 -20.85 6.13
C LYS A 59 -27.97 -22.11 5.39
N ASN A 60 -27.50 -23.28 5.83
CA ASN A 60 -27.82 -24.59 5.25
C ASN A 60 -29.10 -25.25 5.82
N GLU A 61 -29.89 -24.54 6.64
CA GLU A 61 -31.02 -25.11 7.39
C GLU A 61 -32.38 -25.08 6.67
N TYR A 62 -32.45 -24.49 5.47
CA TYR A 62 -33.73 -24.18 4.86
C TYR A 62 -34.36 -25.36 4.13
N ARG A 63 -35.65 -25.61 4.44
CA ARG A 63 -36.52 -26.56 3.74
C ARG A 63 -36.62 -26.20 2.26
N GLU A 64 -36.86 -27.18 1.39
CA GLU A 64 -36.73 -27.09 -0.08
C GLU A 64 -37.32 -25.81 -0.74
N GLY A 65 -38.43 -25.26 -0.23
CA GLY A 65 -39.05 -24.03 -0.74
C GLY A 65 -38.37 -22.71 -0.37
N LEU A 66 -37.49 -22.68 0.63
CA LEU A 66 -36.78 -21.46 1.10
C LEU A 66 -35.33 -21.38 0.61
N VAL A 67 -34.79 -22.48 0.08
CA VAL A 67 -33.39 -22.58 -0.36
C VAL A 67 -33.07 -21.57 -1.46
N GLY A 68 -33.95 -21.41 -2.44
CA GLY A 68 -33.77 -20.45 -3.55
C GLY A 68 -33.71 -18.99 -3.06
N PHE A 69 -34.60 -18.61 -2.13
CA PHE A 69 -34.59 -17.29 -1.52
C PHE A 69 -33.31 -17.05 -0.70
N SER A 70 -32.86 -18.04 0.07
CA SER A 70 -31.61 -17.95 0.85
C SER A 70 -30.36 -17.84 -0.02
N ILE A 71 -30.33 -18.50 -1.18
CA ILE A 71 -29.24 -18.34 -2.15
C ILE A 71 -29.26 -16.93 -2.73
N PHE A 72 -30.43 -16.45 -3.17
CA PHE A 72 -30.57 -15.10 -3.73
C PHE A 72 -30.13 -14.02 -2.73
N MET A 73 -30.64 -14.07 -1.50
CA MET A 73 -30.25 -13.15 -0.43
C MET A 73 -28.75 -13.24 -0.13
N GLY A 74 -28.19 -14.46 -0.11
CA GLY A 74 -26.76 -14.68 0.09
C GLY A 74 -25.90 -14.04 -1.01
N ILE A 75 -26.32 -14.15 -2.27
CA ILE A 75 -25.64 -13.49 -3.40
C ILE A 75 -25.76 -11.97 -3.27
N PHE A 76 -26.95 -11.44 -2.97
CA PHE A 76 -27.19 -10.01 -2.83
C PHE A 76 -26.26 -9.37 -1.80
N PHE A 77 -26.16 -9.93 -0.59
CA PHE A 77 -25.25 -9.41 0.43
C PHE A 77 -23.78 -9.55 0.04
N LYS A 78 -23.37 -10.65 -0.59
CA LYS A 78 -21.97 -10.83 -1.03
C LYS A 78 -21.57 -9.84 -2.12
N VAL A 79 -22.49 -9.49 -3.03
CA VAL A 79 -22.25 -8.43 -4.01
C VAL A 79 -22.08 -7.08 -3.32
N LEU A 80 -22.92 -6.75 -2.34
CA LEU A 80 -22.76 -5.53 -1.54
C LEU A 80 -21.41 -5.48 -0.80
N PHE A 81 -21.02 -6.59 -0.16
CA PHE A 81 -19.71 -6.68 0.50
C PHE A 81 -18.56 -6.54 -0.50
N LEU A 82 -18.61 -7.21 -1.64
CA LEU A 82 -17.58 -7.06 -2.68
C LEU A 82 -17.49 -5.61 -3.18
N LEU A 83 -18.60 -4.92 -3.40
CA LEU A 83 -18.59 -3.51 -3.80
C LEU A 83 -17.90 -2.64 -2.75
N PHE A 84 -18.21 -2.86 -1.47
CA PHE A 84 -17.58 -2.18 -0.35
C PHE A 84 -16.07 -2.50 -0.31
N ASP A 85 -15.70 -3.78 -0.38
CA ASP A 85 -14.30 -4.22 -0.34
C ASP A 85 -13.49 -3.63 -1.49
N PHE A 86 -14.03 -3.64 -2.71
CA PHE A 86 -13.37 -3.03 -3.87
C PHE A 86 -13.23 -1.51 -3.73
N PHE A 87 -14.22 -0.82 -3.17
CA PHE A 87 -14.14 0.61 -2.91
C PHE A 87 -13.02 0.93 -1.92
N PHE A 88 -12.96 0.24 -0.78
CA PHE A 88 -11.90 0.43 0.22
C PHE A 88 -10.53 0.03 -0.31
N PHE A 89 -10.44 -1.06 -1.08
CA PHE A 89 -9.21 -1.46 -1.74
C PHE A 89 -8.73 -0.41 -2.73
N GLY A 90 -9.65 0.20 -3.50
CA GLY A 90 -9.34 1.31 -4.40
C GLY A 90 -8.79 2.55 -3.67
N ILE A 91 -9.40 2.93 -2.54
CA ILE A 91 -8.90 4.02 -1.69
C ILE A 91 -7.49 3.71 -1.18
N LEU A 92 -7.25 2.48 -0.72
CA LEU A 92 -5.94 2.08 -0.22
C LEU A 92 -4.87 2.21 -1.31
N VAL A 93 -5.12 1.67 -2.50
CA VAL A 93 -4.19 1.78 -3.64
C VAL A 93 -3.91 3.24 -4.02
N LEU A 94 -4.94 4.09 -4.01
CA LEU A 94 -4.78 5.52 -4.28
C LEU A 94 -3.91 6.20 -3.21
N LEU A 95 -4.09 5.85 -1.94
CA LEU A 95 -3.29 6.36 -0.84
C LEU A 95 -1.83 5.89 -0.94
N GLU A 96 -1.58 4.62 -1.27
CA GLU A 96 -0.23 4.11 -1.52
C GLU A 96 0.46 4.86 -2.67
N PHE A 97 -0.28 5.14 -3.74
CA PHE A 97 0.23 5.95 -4.85
C PHE A 97 0.60 7.38 -4.42
N ILE A 98 -0.24 8.03 -3.62
CA ILE A 98 0.05 9.37 -3.07
C ILE A 98 1.30 9.35 -2.18
N ILE A 99 1.45 8.32 -1.33
CA ILE A 99 2.64 8.15 -0.49
C ILE A 99 3.90 8.04 -1.35
N LEU A 100 3.87 7.18 -2.39
CA LEU A 100 5.02 7.02 -3.30
C LEU A 100 5.33 8.32 -4.06
N ALA A 101 4.31 8.99 -4.61
CA ALA A 101 4.50 10.25 -5.31
C ALA A 101 5.13 11.30 -4.39
N THR A 102 4.60 11.44 -3.16
CA THR A 102 5.13 12.37 -2.16
C THR A 102 6.55 12.01 -1.76
N TRP A 103 6.85 10.72 -1.58
CA TRP A 103 8.19 10.22 -1.26
C TRP A 103 9.24 10.64 -2.29
N PHE A 104 8.91 10.58 -3.58
CA PHE A 104 9.81 11.03 -4.65
C PHE A 104 9.93 12.55 -4.75
N LEU A 105 8.96 13.31 -4.25
CA LEU A 105 8.99 14.78 -4.26
C LEU A 105 9.84 15.36 -3.12
N ILE A 106 9.98 14.66 -1.99
CA ILE A 106 10.72 15.18 -0.82
C ILE A 106 12.18 15.57 -1.14
N PRO A 107 12.99 14.77 -1.86
CA PRO A 107 14.37 15.15 -2.19
C PRO A 107 14.46 16.48 -2.93
N PHE A 108 13.49 16.80 -3.78
CA PHE A 108 13.44 18.08 -4.51
C PHE A 108 13.30 19.27 -3.56
N SER A 109 12.58 19.12 -2.44
CA SER A 109 12.50 20.18 -1.42
C SER A 109 13.86 20.51 -0.80
N VAL A 110 14.75 19.51 -0.66
CA VAL A 110 16.10 19.70 -0.14
C VAL A 110 16.93 20.51 -1.15
N PHE A 111 16.87 20.17 -2.43
CA PHE A 111 17.55 20.94 -3.48
C PHE A 111 17.05 22.37 -3.57
N ILE A 112 15.73 22.59 -3.46
CA ILE A 112 15.13 23.92 -3.45
C ILE A 112 15.59 24.71 -2.22
N GLY A 113 15.61 24.09 -1.04
CA GLY A 113 16.07 24.73 0.20
C GLY A 113 17.54 25.14 0.13
N ILE A 114 18.40 24.27 -0.42
CA ILE A 114 19.81 24.58 -0.68
C ILE A 114 19.92 25.74 -1.66
N TYR A 115 19.20 25.69 -2.79
CA TYR A 115 19.20 26.78 -3.77
C TYR A 115 18.77 28.10 -3.14
N ALA A 116 17.66 28.13 -2.40
CA ALA A 116 17.20 29.32 -1.70
C ALA A 116 18.26 29.85 -0.71
N ALA A 117 18.93 28.98 0.05
CA ALA A 117 19.96 29.42 0.99
C ALA A 117 21.19 30.09 0.33
N PHE A 118 21.46 29.83 -0.95
CA PHE A 118 22.58 30.41 -1.68
C PHE A 118 22.22 31.61 -2.56
N PHE A 119 20.96 31.74 -2.99
CA PHE A 119 20.54 32.72 -4.00
C PHE A 119 19.44 33.71 -3.54
N THR A 120 18.99 33.62 -2.28
CA THR A 120 18.11 34.62 -1.62
C THR A 120 18.85 35.29 -0.47
#